data_AF-A0A3A5V6D9-F1
#
_entry.id   AF-A0A3A5V6D9-F1
#
_cell.length_a   1.000
_cell.length_b   1.000
_cell.length_c   1.000
_cell.angle_alpha   90.00
_cell.angle_beta   90.00
_cell.angle_gamma   90.00
#
_symmetry.space_group_name_H-M   'P 1'
#
loop_
_entity.id
_entity.type
_entity.pdbx_description
1 polymer ?
#
loop_
_entity_poly.entity_id
_entity_poly.type
_entity_poly.pdbx_seq_one_letter_code
_entity_poly.pdbx_strand_id
1 'polypeptide(L)'
;MEESPLLTMTKSRVIGPQPTPTPQSQHLLETLSGLCSFHTSEDLTSFLFTEMFRNLVGLGEPWVVFEIGIYQDHTKTIEAIPVHDGITLADSSMSGCIPNHVVIVKNSEDCVEILQNWHDCAMND
;
A
#
# COMPACT_ATOMS: atom_id res chain seq x y z
N MET A 1 27.34 0.52 2.51
CA MET A 1 26.37 1.49 2.00
C MET A 1 25.06 1.09 2.63
N GLU A 2 24.49 1.92 3.49
CA GLU A 2 23.18 1.62 4.07
C GLU A 2 22.15 1.74 2.94
N GLU A 3 21.51 0.62 2.61
CA GLU A 3 20.48 0.57 1.59
C GLU A 3 19.30 1.43 2.06
N SER A 4 19.11 2.59 1.42
CA SER A 4 17.99 3.47 1.70
C SER A 4 16.66 2.74 1.47
N PRO A 5 15.59 3.05 2.21
CA PRO A 5 14.28 2.48 1.92
C PRO A 5 13.87 2.68 0.47
N LEU A 6 13.13 1.72 -0.10
CA LEU A 6 12.62 1.84 -1.47
C LEU A 6 11.25 2.52 -1.50
N LEU A 7 10.39 2.13 -0.56
CA LEU A 7 8.98 2.51 -0.57
C LEU A 7 8.58 3.21 0.71
N THR A 8 7.58 4.07 0.61
CA THR A 8 6.87 4.64 1.75
C THR A 8 5.40 4.27 1.68
N MET A 9 4.74 4.16 2.82
CA MET A 9 3.29 4.08 2.89
C MET A 9 2.75 5.00 3.98
N THR A 10 1.64 5.65 3.68
CA THR A 10 0.89 6.46 4.65
C THR A 10 -0.61 6.34 4.40
N LYS A 11 -1.42 6.59 5.42
CA LYS A 11 -2.87 6.73 5.27
C LYS A 11 -3.14 8.00 4.46
N SER A 12 -3.80 7.82 3.32
CA SER A 12 -4.19 8.93 2.45
C SER A 12 -5.52 9.54 2.88
N ARG A 13 -6.60 8.74 2.82
CA ARG A 13 -7.96 9.22 3.06
C ARG A 13 -8.91 8.13 3.53
N VAL A 14 -10.04 8.55 4.11
CA VAL A 14 -11.16 7.68 4.48
C VAL A 14 -12.25 7.81 3.43
N ILE A 15 -12.73 6.68 2.90
CA ILE A 15 -13.70 6.59 1.80
C ILE A 15 -15.00 5.89 2.19
N GLY A 16 -15.08 5.36 3.41
CA GLY A 16 -16.25 4.63 3.89
C GLY A 16 -16.38 4.62 5.41
N PRO A 17 -17.39 3.93 5.95
CA PRO A 17 -17.60 3.82 7.38
C PRO A 17 -16.45 3.00 8.00
N GLN A 18 -15.66 3.64 8.86
CA GLN A 18 -14.59 2.98 9.59
C GLN A 18 -15.17 1.87 10.49
N PRO A 19 -14.68 0.62 10.40
CA PRO A 19 -15.09 -0.45 11.31
C PRO A 19 -14.62 -0.12 12.72
N THR A 20 -15.32 -0.62 13.75
CA THR A 20 -14.90 -0.43 15.15
C THR A 20 -13.55 -1.11 15.37
N PRO A 21 -12.44 -0.35 15.53
CA PRO A 21 -11.12 -0.95 15.58
C PRO A 21 -10.86 -1.52 16.98
N THR A 22 -10.09 -2.60 17.05
CA THR A 22 -9.49 -3.03 18.32
C THR A 22 -8.43 -2.00 18.75
N PRO A 23 -8.05 -1.95 20.05
CA PRO A 23 -6.96 -1.07 20.49
C PRO A 23 -5.66 -1.27 19.70
N GLN A 24 -5.33 -2.50 19.29
CA GLN A 24 -4.16 -2.76 18.43
C GLN A 24 -4.35 -2.17 17.02
N SER A 25 -5.53 -2.34 16.43
CA SER A 25 -5.82 -1.80 15.10
C SER A 25 -5.81 -0.27 15.11
N GLN A 26 -6.31 0.36 16.18
CA GLN A 26 -6.26 1.82 16.35
C GLN A 26 -4.81 2.32 16.40
N HIS A 27 -3.95 1.66 17.17
CA HIS A 27 -2.53 2.01 17.25
C HIS A 27 -1.81 1.81 15.90
N LEU A 28 -2.15 0.74 15.17
CA LEU A 28 -1.63 0.53 13.82
C LEU A 28 -2.07 1.65 12.87
N LEU A 29 -3.35 2.04 12.90
CA LEU A 29 -3.87 3.12 12.09
C LEU A 29 -3.19 4.46 12.39
N GLU A 30 -2.90 4.75 13.66
CA GLU A 30 -2.15 5.93 14.08
C GLU A 30 -0.72 5.88 13.55
N THR A 31 -0.07 4.72 13.61
CA THR A 31 1.27 4.51 13.05
C THR A 31 1.28 4.74 11.53
N LEU A 32 0.31 4.16 10.82
CA LEU A 32 0.13 4.34 9.38
C LEU A 32 -0.35 5.74 9.00
N SER A 33 -0.85 6.54 9.95
CA SER A 33 -1.14 7.96 9.71
C SER A 33 0.13 8.81 9.69
N GLY A 34 1.24 8.27 10.18
CA GLY A 34 2.59 8.76 9.89
C GLY A 34 3.16 8.11 8.63
N LEU A 35 4.22 8.71 8.09
CA LEU A 35 4.96 8.15 6.97
C LEU A 35 5.79 6.95 7.44
N CYS A 36 5.43 5.75 6.99
CA CYS A 36 6.19 4.52 7.23
C CYS A 36 7.08 4.22 6.02
N SER A 37 8.34 3.84 6.24
CA SER A 37 9.27 3.47 5.15
C SER A 37 9.57 1.98 5.18
N PHE A 38 9.69 1.37 4.01
CA PHE A 38 9.94 -0.05 3.78
C PHE A 38 11.20 -0.21 2.94
N HIS A 39 12.07 -1.14 3.33
CA HIS A 39 13.34 -1.36 2.63
C HIS A 39 13.14 -2.07 1.30
N THR A 40 12.13 -2.93 1.20
CA THR A 40 11.83 -3.68 -0.02
C THR A 40 10.33 -3.74 -0.33
N SER A 41 10.00 -4.05 -1.59
CA SER A 41 8.64 -4.41 -2.00
C SER A 41 8.12 -5.65 -1.24
N GLU A 42 9.03 -6.55 -0.85
CA GLU A 42 8.74 -7.73 -0.02
C GLU A 42 8.34 -7.35 1.41
N ASP A 43 9.01 -6.39 2.03
CA ASP A 43 8.68 -5.93 3.39
C ASP A 43 7.29 -5.28 3.43
N LEU A 44 7.01 -4.40 2.46
CA LEU A 44 5.71 -3.74 2.35
C LEU A 44 4.60 -4.77 2.09
N THR A 45 4.83 -5.70 1.16
CA THR A 45 3.85 -6.74 0.87
C THR A 45 3.64 -7.66 2.07
N SER A 46 4.70 -8.08 2.74
CA SER A 46 4.60 -8.91 3.94
C SER A 46 3.75 -8.22 5.00
N PHE A 47 3.93 -6.91 5.20
CA PHE A 47 3.09 -6.09 6.07
C PHE A 47 1.61 -6.09 5.65
N LEU A 48 1.32 -5.80 4.38
CA LEU A 48 -0.02 -5.74 3.81
C LEU A 48 -0.79 -7.07 3.93
N PHE A 49 -0.08 -8.20 3.94
CA PHE A 49 -0.68 -9.53 4.05
C PHE A 49 -0.69 -10.09 5.49
N THR A 50 -0.21 -9.33 6.49
CA THR A 50 -0.31 -9.74 7.90
C THR A 50 -1.74 -9.79 8.39
N GLU A 51 -1.99 -10.64 9.40
CA GLU A 51 -3.27 -10.65 10.13
C GLU A 51 -3.57 -9.30 10.78
N MET A 52 -2.54 -8.58 11.25
CA MET A 52 -2.71 -7.28 11.89
C MET A 52 -3.30 -6.24 10.93
N PHE A 53 -2.76 -6.16 9.70
CA PHE A 53 -3.29 -5.27 8.68
C PHE A 53 -4.68 -5.70 8.22
N ARG A 54 -4.90 -7.00 8.02
CA ARG A 54 -6.24 -7.55 7.69
C ARG A 54 -7.29 -7.23 8.75
N ASN A 55 -6.92 -7.31 10.03
CA ASN A 55 -7.80 -6.96 11.14
C ASN A 55 -8.12 -5.46 11.18
N LEU A 56 -7.17 -4.60 10.79
CA LEU A 56 -7.39 -3.16 10.68
C LEU A 56 -8.38 -2.81 9.56
N VAL A 57 -8.18 -3.37 8.37
CA VAL A 57 -9.00 -3.03 7.20
C VAL A 57 -10.36 -3.71 7.25
N GLY A 58 -10.44 -4.86 7.92
CA GLY A 58 -11.66 -5.64 8.08
C GLY A 58 -12.01 -6.47 6.84
N LEU A 59 -13.09 -7.24 6.94
CA LEU A 59 -13.63 -8.06 5.85
C LEU A 59 -14.78 -7.37 5.08
N GLY A 60 -15.07 -6.12 5.42
CA GLY A 60 -16.22 -5.37 4.90
C GLY A 60 -15.90 -4.57 3.64
N GLU A 61 -16.71 -3.54 3.40
CA GLU A 61 -16.47 -2.58 2.32
C GLU A 61 -15.18 -1.77 2.56
N PRO A 62 -14.44 -1.40 1.49
CA PRO A 62 -13.24 -0.60 1.62
C PRO A 62 -13.57 0.75 2.26
N TRP A 63 -12.91 1.08 3.37
CA TRP A 63 -13.16 2.30 4.13
C TRP A 63 -11.97 3.26 4.18
N VAL A 64 -10.77 2.78 3.88
CA VAL A 64 -9.51 3.56 3.94
C VAL A 64 -8.69 3.34 2.67
N VAL A 65 -8.03 4.40 2.23
CA VAL A 65 -7.04 4.38 1.15
C VAL A 65 -5.68 4.71 1.73
N PHE A 66 -4.69 3.89 1.41
CA PHE A 66 -3.29 4.15 1.68
C PHE A 66 -2.61 4.67 0.41
N GLU A 67 -1.63 5.52 0.59
CA GLU A 67 -0.74 5.97 -0.46
C GLU A 67 0.59 5.25 -0.30
N ILE A 68 1.06 4.63 -1.38
CA ILE A 68 2.41 4.07 -1.49
C ILE A 68 3.21 4.99 -2.39
N GLY A 69 4.39 5.42 -1.93
CA GLY A 69 5.27 6.33 -2.65
C GLY A 69 6.67 5.77 -2.81
N ILE A 70 7.42 6.29 -3.77
CA ILE A 70 8.85 6.03 -3.86
C ILE A 70 9.56 6.86 -2.79
N TYR A 71 10.47 6.23 -2.03
CA TYR A 71 11.19 6.91 -0.95
C TYR A 71 12.08 8.05 -1.46
N GLN A 72 12.73 7.87 -2.61
CA GLN A 72 13.59 8.87 -3.22
C GLN A 72 12.82 10.00 -3.92
N ASP A 73 11.58 9.75 -4.31
CA ASP A 73 10.72 10.71 -5.01
C ASP A 73 9.26 10.53 -4.58
N HIS A 74 8.86 11.30 -3.58
CA HIS A 74 7.50 11.28 -3.04
C HIS A 74 6.44 11.88 -3.98
N THR A 75 6.82 12.37 -5.17
CA THR A 75 5.83 12.78 -6.18
C THR A 75 5.27 11.59 -6.95
N LYS A 76 5.99 10.46 -6.93
CA LYS A 76 5.61 9.21 -7.58
C LYS A 76 4.88 8.33 -6.57
N THR A 77 3.55 8.31 -6.66
CA THR A 77 2.69 7.58 -5.72
C THR A 77 1.62 6.76 -6.43
N ILE A 78 1.18 5.70 -5.76
CA ILE A 78 0.02 4.87 -6.11
C ILE A 78 -0.87 4.71 -4.88
N GLU A 79 -2.10 4.30 -5.11
CA GLU A 79 -3.07 4.05 -4.06
C GLU A 79 -3.18 2.56 -3.77
N ALA A 80 -3.13 2.19 -2.49
CA ALA A 80 -3.46 0.86 -2.01
C ALA A 80 -4.81 0.89 -1.29
N ILE A 81 -5.78 0.17 -1.84
CA ILE A 81 -7.15 0.10 -1.35
C ILE A 81 -7.42 -1.35 -0.96
N PRO A 82 -7.41 -1.68 0.34
CA PRO A 82 -7.77 -3.01 0.82
C PRO A 82 -9.22 -3.31 0.50
N VAL A 83 -9.48 -4.46 -0.12
CA VAL A 83 -10.82 -4.93 -0.52
C VAL A 83 -11.05 -6.34 0.02
N HIS A 84 -12.30 -6.80 -0.01
CA HIS A 84 -12.69 -8.13 0.50
C HIS A 84 -11.79 -9.28 0.00
N ASP A 85 -11.34 -9.25 -1.25
CA ASP A 85 -10.62 -10.35 -1.91
C ASP A 85 -9.15 -10.01 -2.22
N GLY A 86 -8.55 -9.05 -1.51
CA GLY A 86 -7.16 -8.65 -1.74
C GLY A 86 -6.93 -7.16 -1.58
N ILE A 87 -6.00 -6.63 -2.36
CA ILE A 87 -5.64 -5.21 -2.32
C ILE A 87 -5.67 -4.68 -3.75
N THR A 88 -6.39 -3.59 -3.94
CA THR A 88 -6.38 -2.86 -5.20
C THR A 88 -5.20 -1.90 -5.18
N LEU A 89 -4.29 -2.03 -6.13
CA LEU A 89 -3.22 -1.08 -6.39
C LEU A 89 -3.63 -0.24 -7.59
N ALA A 90 -3.74 1.07 -7.40
CA ALA A 90 -4.20 2.01 -8.42
C ALA A 90 -3.18 3.12 -8.66
N ASP A 91 -2.78 3.29 -9.92
CA ASP A 91 -1.95 4.38 -10.41
C ASP A 91 -2.83 5.56 -10.82
N SER A 92 -3.10 6.43 -9.84
CA SER A 92 -3.89 7.64 -10.04
C SER A 92 -3.20 8.68 -10.93
N SER A 93 -1.87 8.60 -11.06
CA SER A 93 -1.07 9.47 -11.93
C SER A 93 -1.13 9.07 -13.41
N MET A 94 -1.68 7.90 -13.72
CA MET A 94 -1.70 7.31 -15.06
C MET A 94 -0.30 7.21 -15.69
N SER A 95 0.73 6.99 -14.87
CA SER A 95 2.12 6.78 -15.33
C SER A 95 2.25 5.62 -16.32
N GLY A 96 1.35 4.64 -16.25
CA GLY A 96 1.39 3.44 -17.09
C GLY A 96 2.30 2.34 -16.53
N CYS A 97 2.88 2.56 -15.35
CA CYS A 97 3.73 1.59 -14.65
C CYS A 97 2.95 0.48 -13.94
N ILE A 98 1.63 0.61 -13.79
CA ILE A 98 0.72 -0.48 -13.37
C ILE A 98 -0.13 -0.92 -14.58
N PRO A 99 -0.28 -2.24 -14.84
CA PRO A 99 -1.14 -2.74 -15.91
C PRO A 99 -2.58 -2.19 -15.81
N ASN A 100 -3.07 -1.58 -16.89
CA ASN A 100 -4.39 -0.92 -16.94
C ASN A 100 -4.61 0.16 -15.87
N HIS A 101 -3.54 0.68 -15.26
CA HIS A 101 -3.53 1.64 -14.14
C HIS A 101 -4.20 1.14 -12.85
N VAL A 102 -4.81 -0.03 -12.83
CA VAL A 102 -5.47 -0.61 -11.65
C VAL A 102 -5.35 -2.12 -11.71
N VAL A 103 -4.87 -2.72 -10.62
CA VAL A 103 -4.79 -4.17 -10.47
C VAL A 103 -5.24 -4.60 -9.08
N ILE A 104 -5.92 -5.73 -8.99
CA ILE A 104 -6.31 -6.35 -7.72
C ILE A 104 -5.37 -7.52 -7.48
N VAL A 105 -4.52 -7.41 -6.46
CA VAL A 105 -3.59 -8.46 -6.05
C VAL A 105 -4.20 -9.26 -4.90
N LYS A 106 -4.22 -10.59 -5.04
CA LYS A 106 -4.86 -11.50 -4.08
C LYS A 106 -3.87 -12.31 -3.25
N ASN A 107 -2.62 -12.37 -3.70
CA ASN A 107 -1.55 -13.06 -3.01
C ASN A 107 -0.32 -12.14 -2.93
N SER A 108 0.61 -12.51 -2.05
CA SER A 108 1.81 -11.72 -1.80
C SER A 108 2.80 -11.77 -2.97
N GLU A 109 2.91 -12.90 -3.69
CA GLU A 109 3.87 -13.04 -4.80
C GLU A 109 3.56 -12.04 -5.91
N ASP A 110 2.30 -12.00 -6.35
CA ASP A 110 1.80 -11.03 -7.34
C ASP A 110 1.96 -9.59 -6.85
N CYS A 111 1.72 -9.34 -5.56
CA CYS A 111 1.84 -8.00 -4.99
C CYS A 111 3.29 -7.50 -4.99
N VAL A 112 4.26 -8.36 -4.64
CA VAL A 112 5.68 -8.03 -4.72
C VAL A 112 6.07 -7.73 -6.16
N GLU A 113 5.69 -8.58 -7.10
CA GLU A 113 6.02 -8.40 -8.52
C GLU A 113 5.46 -7.09 -9.07
N ILE A 114 4.19 -6.77 -8.79
CA ILE A 114 3.57 -5.51 -9.23
C ILE A 114 4.25 -4.29 -8.60
N LEU A 115 4.52 -4.30 -7.29
CA LEU A 115 5.15 -3.18 -6.62
C LEU A 115 6.58 -2.96 -7.11
N GLN A 116 7.32 -4.04 -7.34
CA GLN A 116 8.68 -3.97 -7.90
C GLN A 116 8.67 -3.43 -9.32
N ASN A 117 7.80 -3.96 -10.19
CA ASN A 117 7.67 -3.49 -11.57
C ASN A 117 7.26 -2.02 -11.63
N TRP A 118 6.32 -1.61 -10.77
CA TRP A 118 5.91 -0.21 -10.67
C TRP A 118 7.06 0.68 -10.23
N HIS A 119 7.77 0.31 -9.15
CA HIS A 119 8.93 1.07 -8.65
C HIS A 119 9.99 1.24 -9.74
N ASP A 120 10.37 0.16 -10.42
CA ASP A 120 11.41 0.20 -11.44
C ASP A 120 11.00 1.02 -12.66
N CYS A 121 9.73 0.90 -13.09
CA CYS A 121 9.20 1.74 -14.15
C CYS A 121 9.22 3.22 -13.76
N ALA A 122 8.68 3.54 -12.58
CA ALA A 122 8.59 4.92 -12.09
C ALA A 122 9.97 5.54 -11.79
N MET A 123 10.99 4.76 -11.43
CA MET A 123 12.36 5.26 -11.29
C MET A 123 13.05 5.56 -12.63
N ASN A 124 12.58 4.98 -13.73
CA ASN A 124 13.12 5.18 -15.08
C ASN A 124 12.37 6.23 -15.91
N ASP A 125 11.27 6.77 -15.39
CA ASP A 125 10.46 7.86 -15.98
C ASP A 125 10.95 9.25 -15.51
#